data_AF-A0A946PWP5-F1
#
_entry.id   AF-A0A946PWP5-F1
#
_cell.length_a   1.000
_cell.length_b   1.000
_cell.length_c   1.000
_cell.angle_alpha   90.00
_cell.angle_beta   90.00
_cell.angle_gamma   90.00
#
_symmetry.space_group_name_H-M   'P 1'
#
loop_
_entity.id
_entity.type
_entity.pdbx_description
1 polymer ?
#
loop_
_entity_poly.entity_id
_entity_poly.type
_entity_poly.pdbx_seq_one_letter_code
_entity_poly.pdbx_strand_id
1 'polypeptide(L)'
;MRSKRFLYLILVLALSLGACNVPDNSEALTPITKPEDTQADQIEEPIEPTPYSEEVRTSSNIITSGEVEILNLESFDFVTGEKGIQTGGDLYIRTADTSDCGSAEIWANIPPQGGGLFLFSGMNGDLSTIDPASMGLRDADFSPFCVELLVDGVYLYKRNVSPGDYVIFRVINLLPEAVSLSYIVINAKLPEAESIIVQQEVGTPDSFTLPAGQSIPVYDSPNSESSGTFEVELFFTIIEERDGFLNVSWDASNGSTYDAWIKKDDVAVFMAEDFSLCPFIFTLTNYTPKVFPAPDGSQPKGVFAFDALVDLSSEPVTIEQTEATFQDASNILFNLTGFTIQLNNFGTVKFTQEQPPEYYMRDSIPECYIDQKTDAEIPDSLLIFSYGSDNYARTMGGFTYTIEGSSTFKNHFVDAFGDENLVYVMFNHYSHKYARCGYDETGETIISDVSVGGECRNQPGTACVMNNGYSMCATAVNDLYASTPNYFSASTVIHEIMHSFGLHGNMDHYGTQNCTDEMKKLNNSWEAVDNDAEIYNVMCPYVYDNFANGYRP
;
A
#
# COMPACT_ATOMS: atom_id res chain seq x y z
N MET A 1 12.37 -16.61 -72.77
CA MET A 1 11.26 -15.82 -73.36
C MET A 1 11.20 -14.44 -72.68
N ARG A 2 10.30 -13.54 -73.11
CA ARG A 2 10.09 -12.17 -72.57
C ARG A 2 9.71 -12.22 -71.07
N SER A 3 10.06 -11.30 -70.16
CA SER A 3 10.47 -9.87 -70.16
C SER A 3 9.34 -8.86 -69.88
N LYS A 4 9.71 -7.76 -69.18
CA LYS A 4 8.92 -6.63 -68.61
C LYS A 4 8.25 -6.97 -67.26
N ARG A 5 8.43 -6.24 -66.13
CA ARG A 5 8.73 -4.81 -65.80
C ARG A 5 7.66 -3.79 -66.23
N PHE A 6 7.13 -3.07 -65.25
CA PHE A 6 6.74 -1.66 -65.36
C PHE A 6 7.27 -0.89 -64.14
N LEU A 7 7.53 0.41 -64.28
CA LEU A 7 8.21 1.26 -63.30
C LEU A 7 7.92 2.74 -63.59
N TYR A 8 7.43 3.48 -62.59
CA TYR A 8 7.36 4.95 -62.48
C TYR A 8 7.13 5.29 -60.98
N LEU A 9 7.74 6.25 -60.27
CA LEU A 9 8.98 7.06 -60.35
C LEU A 9 8.72 8.58 -60.13
N ILE A 10 9.04 9.07 -58.92
CA ILE A 10 9.51 10.44 -58.54
C ILE A 10 8.53 11.63 -58.64
N LEU A 11 8.35 12.36 -57.51
CA LEU A 11 8.85 13.74 -57.24
C LEU A 11 8.41 14.18 -55.81
N VAL A 12 9.27 14.16 -54.77
CA VAL A 12 10.18 15.24 -54.29
C VAL A 12 9.51 16.58 -53.97
N LEU A 13 9.56 16.99 -52.68
CA LEU A 13 9.71 18.39 -52.28
C LEU A 13 10.32 18.49 -50.86
N ALA A 14 11.18 19.48 -50.61
CA ALA A 14 11.82 19.78 -49.32
C ALA A 14 12.36 21.23 -49.28
N LEU A 15 12.29 21.89 -48.11
CA LEU A 15 12.95 23.12 -47.62
C LEU A 15 12.71 23.11 -46.07
N SER A 16 13.65 23.30 -45.13
CA SER A 16 14.56 24.43 -44.83
C SER A 16 13.80 25.70 -44.36
N LEU A 17 14.16 26.44 -43.30
CA LEU A 17 15.36 26.56 -42.41
C LEU A 17 14.93 26.67 -40.92
N GLY A 18 15.78 26.73 -39.88
CA GLY A 18 17.25 26.82 -39.77
C GLY A 18 17.73 26.93 -38.30
N ALA A 19 18.99 27.32 -38.08
CA ALA A 19 19.65 27.32 -36.74
C ALA A 19 20.04 28.71 -36.23
N CYS A 20 20.13 28.87 -34.90
CA CYS A 20 20.93 29.82 -34.10
C CYS A 20 20.86 29.35 -32.63
N ASN A 21 21.95 28.94 -31.96
CA ASN A 21 23.13 29.69 -31.49
C ASN A 21 23.00 30.14 -30.02
N VAL A 22 23.82 29.53 -29.17
CA VAL A 22 24.15 29.97 -27.81
C VAL A 22 25.05 31.22 -27.88
N PRO A 23 24.96 32.13 -26.90
CA PRO A 23 26.13 32.84 -26.40
C PRO A 23 26.40 32.52 -24.93
N ASP A 24 27.66 32.22 -24.64
CA ASP A 24 28.22 32.05 -23.29
C ASP A 24 28.63 33.42 -22.73
N ASN A 25 28.57 33.60 -21.39
CA ASN A 25 29.64 34.19 -20.57
C ASN A 25 29.21 34.47 -19.12
N SER A 26 30.18 34.32 -18.24
CA SER A 26 30.18 34.78 -16.85
C SER A 26 30.27 36.31 -16.70
N GLU A 27 29.77 36.85 -15.59
CA GLU A 27 30.63 37.46 -14.55
C GLU A 27 29.82 37.72 -13.25
N ALA A 28 30.51 37.78 -12.11
CA ALA A 28 29.91 38.03 -10.80
C ALA A 28 30.51 39.30 -10.18
N LEU A 29 29.74 40.09 -9.44
CA LEU A 29 30.24 41.10 -8.47
C LEU A 29 29.13 41.69 -7.57
N THR A 30 29.29 41.50 -6.26
CA THR A 30 28.79 42.37 -5.17
C THR A 30 29.98 43.22 -4.65
N PRO A 31 29.89 44.24 -3.75
CA PRO A 31 28.80 44.56 -2.80
C PRO A 31 28.57 46.09 -2.52
N ILE A 32 27.84 46.42 -1.42
CA ILE A 32 27.72 47.72 -0.69
C ILE A 32 27.11 48.94 -1.47
N THR A 33 26.40 49.94 -0.92
CA THR A 33 26.23 50.45 0.48
C THR A 33 24.86 51.14 0.73
N LYS A 34 24.56 51.38 2.03
CA LYS A 34 23.54 52.24 2.68
C LYS A 34 23.18 53.59 1.98
N PRO A 35 22.04 54.19 2.35
CA PRO A 35 22.13 55.38 3.23
C PRO A 35 21.21 55.38 4.47
N GLU A 36 21.57 56.19 5.48
CA GLU A 36 20.66 56.74 6.54
C GLU A 36 19.93 58.01 6.00
N ASP A 37 19.09 58.79 6.69
CA ASP A 37 18.56 58.85 8.08
C ASP A 37 17.09 59.40 8.01
N THR A 38 16.36 60.04 8.94
CA THR A 38 16.61 60.71 10.25
C THR A 38 15.29 60.84 11.04
N GLN A 39 15.32 60.67 12.37
CA GLN A 39 14.42 61.26 13.41
C GLN A 39 12.90 60.92 13.38
N ALA A 40 12.25 60.49 14.48
CA ALA A 40 12.06 61.12 15.81
C ALA A 40 11.06 62.32 15.75
N ASP A 41 10.19 62.57 16.73
CA ASP A 41 10.04 61.99 18.10
C ASP A 41 8.60 62.22 18.59
N GLN A 42 8.14 61.53 19.65
CA GLN A 42 7.11 61.93 20.65
C GLN A 42 6.72 60.69 21.50
N ILE A 43 6.45 60.91 22.78
CA ILE A 43 6.26 59.86 23.79
C ILE A 43 4.83 59.96 24.37
N GLU A 44 4.09 58.85 24.34
CA GLU A 44 2.98 58.61 25.27
C GLU A 44 3.28 57.36 26.11
N GLU A 45 2.75 57.32 27.34
CA GLU A 45 3.15 56.35 28.36
C GLU A 45 2.61 54.94 28.05
N PRO A 46 3.41 53.87 28.22
CA PRO A 46 2.89 52.51 28.09
C PRO A 46 1.84 52.23 29.16
N ILE A 47 0.60 51.99 28.74
CA ILE A 47 -0.43 51.38 29.59
C ILE A 47 0.11 50.01 30.02
N GLU A 48 0.22 49.77 31.33
CA GLU A 48 0.66 48.46 31.84
C GLU A 48 -0.26 47.36 31.28
N PRO A 49 0.25 46.40 30.49
CA PRO A 49 -0.52 45.21 30.18
C PRO A 49 -0.76 44.48 31.49
N THR A 50 -2.02 44.36 31.88
CA THR A 50 -2.39 43.54 33.05
C THR A 50 -1.87 42.14 32.78
N PRO A 51 -1.20 41.47 33.77
CA PRO A 51 -0.70 40.13 33.57
C PRO A 51 -1.89 39.17 33.49
N TYR A 52 -2.41 38.98 32.27
CA TYR A 52 -3.10 37.77 31.91
C TYR A 52 -2.05 36.67 31.95
N SER A 53 -1.87 36.10 33.14
CA SER A 53 -1.31 34.77 33.26
C SER A 53 -2.32 33.82 32.62
N GLU A 54 -2.21 33.63 31.31
CA GLU A 54 -2.36 32.28 30.81
C GLU A 54 -1.41 31.42 31.65
N GLU A 55 -1.99 30.60 32.52
CA GLU A 55 -1.29 29.44 33.03
C GLU A 55 -0.95 28.62 31.79
N VAL A 56 0.28 28.77 31.29
CA VAL A 56 0.86 27.81 30.36
C VAL A 56 0.85 26.49 31.10
N ARG A 57 -0.20 25.70 30.83
CA ARG A 57 -0.36 24.33 31.29
C ARG A 57 0.66 23.48 30.56
N THR A 58 1.92 23.67 30.97
CA THR A 58 2.96 22.65 30.88
C THR A 58 2.36 21.41 31.51
N SER A 59 1.89 20.49 30.66
CA SER A 59 1.27 19.27 31.13
C SER A 59 2.31 18.53 31.95
N SER A 60 1.98 18.17 33.19
CA SER A 60 2.93 17.53 34.12
C SER A 60 3.14 16.04 33.81
N ASN A 61 3.04 15.73 32.52
CA ASN A 61 2.91 14.42 31.92
C ASN A 61 4.16 14.04 31.11
N ILE A 62 4.97 15.02 30.68
CA ILE A 62 6.24 14.79 29.98
C ILE A 62 7.26 14.16 30.95
N ILE A 63 7.78 13.00 30.56
CA ILE A 63 8.73 12.20 31.35
C ILE A 63 10.17 12.49 30.93
N THR A 64 10.39 12.60 29.62
CA THR A 64 11.69 12.91 29.01
C THR A 64 11.47 13.49 27.62
N SER A 65 12.50 14.14 27.08
CA SER A 65 12.53 14.70 25.73
C SER A 65 13.97 14.74 25.22
N GLY A 66 14.13 14.81 23.90
CA GLY A 66 15.46 14.89 23.29
C GLY A 66 15.43 14.87 21.77
N GLU A 67 16.62 14.70 21.20
CA GLU A 67 16.83 14.46 19.77
C GLU A 67 17.63 13.16 19.60
N VAL A 68 17.35 12.42 18.54
CA VAL A 68 18.01 11.13 18.24
C VAL A 68 18.08 10.92 16.73
N GLU A 69 19.25 10.51 16.24
CA GLU A 69 19.39 9.91 14.90
C GLU A 69 19.31 8.38 15.07
N ILE A 70 18.40 7.69 14.41
CA ILE A 70 18.22 6.23 14.48
C ILE A 70 18.61 5.66 13.12
N LEU A 71 19.44 4.62 13.09
CA LEU A 71 19.86 3.99 11.84
C LEU A 71 18.80 3.02 11.28
N ASN A 72 18.89 2.69 9.99
CA ASN A 72 18.04 1.67 9.39
C ASN A 72 18.19 0.33 10.14
N LEU A 73 17.06 -0.32 10.46
CA LEU A 73 16.97 -1.56 11.23
C LEU A 73 17.46 -1.43 12.70
N GLU A 74 17.66 -0.21 13.20
CA GLU A 74 17.92 0.08 14.62
C GLU A 74 16.59 0.33 15.37
N SER A 75 16.51 -0.14 16.61
CA SER A 75 15.45 0.23 17.56
C SER A 75 15.95 1.20 18.62
N PHE A 76 15.05 2.04 19.13
CA PHE A 76 15.34 3.00 20.18
C PHE A 76 14.34 2.93 21.33
N ASP A 77 14.85 2.95 22.56
CA ASP A 77 14.07 3.19 23.78
C ASP A 77 14.12 4.69 24.11
N PHE A 78 12.98 5.37 23.99
CA PHE A 78 12.89 6.82 24.21
C PHE A 78 13.01 7.24 25.68
N VAL A 79 13.05 6.30 26.64
CA VAL A 79 13.15 6.56 28.08
C VAL A 79 14.53 6.18 28.64
N THR A 80 15.10 5.05 28.24
CA THR A 80 16.47 4.68 28.67
C THR A 80 17.56 5.26 27.77
N GLY A 81 17.24 5.58 26.51
CA GLY A 81 18.20 6.00 25.51
C GLY A 81 19.05 4.85 24.92
N GLU A 82 18.68 3.60 25.19
CA GLU A 82 19.35 2.43 24.61
C GLU A 82 19.03 2.26 23.12
N LYS A 83 20.01 1.72 22.39
CA LYS A 83 20.02 1.59 20.93
C LYS A 83 20.57 0.25 20.48
N GLY A 84 20.06 -0.24 19.37
CA GLY A 84 20.58 -1.38 18.63
C GLY A 84 19.47 -2.20 17.99
N ILE A 85 19.84 -3.34 17.41
CA ILE A 85 18.88 -4.27 16.80
C ILE A 85 18.04 -4.91 17.91
N GLN A 86 16.74 -4.64 17.92
CA GLN A 86 15.73 -5.21 18.85
C GLN A 86 16.05 -5.03 20.35
N THR A 87 16.68 -3.91 20.73
CA THR A 87 17.14 -3.61 22.11
C THR A 87 16.01 -3.14 23.03
N GLY A 88 14.94 -3.94 23.17
CA GLY A 88 13.80 -3.67 24.05
C GLY A 88 12.99 -2.40 23.75
N GLY A 89 13.36 -1.67 22.70
CA GLY A 89 12.91 -0.32 22.41
C GLY A 89 11.46 -0.24 21.96
N ASP A 90 10.89 0.95 22.15
CA ASP A 90 9.52 1.26 21.75
C ASP A 90 9.36 1.22 20.24
N LEU A 91 10.38 1.65 19.50
CA LEU A 91 10.25 2.06 18.11
C LEU A 91 11.32 1.40 17.24
N TYR A 92 10.93 0.96 16.06
CA TYR A 92 11.81 0.45 15.00
C TYR A 92 11.65 1.31 13.75
N ILE A 93 12.76 1.64 13.08
CA ILE A 93 12.75 2.41 11.84
C ILE A 93 13.33 1.57 10.69
N ARG A 94 12.63 1.60 9.57
CA ARG A 94 13.09 1.07 8.28
C ARG A 94 13.21 2.21 7.27
N THR A 95 14.19 2.14 6.38
CA THR A 95 14.41 3.17 5.34
C THR A 95 14.70 2.53 3.98
N ALA A 96 14.38 3.25 2.90
CA ALA A 96 14.61 2.83 1.52
C ALA A 96 14.11 1.39 1.25
N ASP A 97 14.95 0.53 0.64
CA ASP A 97 14.65 -0.84 0.19
C ASP A 97 14.23 -1.85 1.28
N THR A 98 13.91 -1.39 2.49
CA THR A 98 13.49 -2.21 3.65
C THR A 98 12.18 -1.74 4.29
N SER A 99 11.52 -0.75 3.68
CA SER A 99 10.27 -0.12 4.14
C SER A 99 9.09 -0.67 3.32
N ASP A 100 8.06 -1.19 3.99
CA ASP A 100 6.92 -1.87 3.36
C ASP A 100 5.86 -0.91 2.80
N CYS A 101 5.77 0.34 3.29
CA CYS A 101 4.80 1.34 2.78
C CYS A 101 5.29 2.79 2.67
N GLY A 102 6.59 3.03 2.44
CA GLY A 102 7.08 4.39 2.20
C GLY A 102 8.59 4.51 1.96
N SER A 103 9.08 5.74 1.80
CA SER A 103 10.51 6.07 1.69
C SER A 103 11.29 5.83 2.99
N ALA A 104 10.61 5.96 4.12
CA ALA A 104 10.99 5.46 5.44
C ALA A 104 9.71 5.22 6.26
N GLU A 105 9.74 4.28 7.21
CA GLU A 105 8.57 3.93 8.01
C GLU A 105 8.93 3.62 9.47
N ILE A 106 7.90 3.66 10.32
CA ILE A 106 7.96 3.20 11.71
C ILE A 106 7.14 1.92 11.88
N TRP A 107 7.71 0.97 12.64
CA TRP A 107 7.14 -0.36 12.85
C TRP A 107 7.10 -0.73 14.35
N ALA A 108 6.05 -1.45 14.77
CA ALA A 108 5.91 -2.01 16.11
C ALA A 108 6.62 -3.38 16.22
N ASN A 109 7.76 -3.42 16.91
CA ASN A 109 8.66 -4.57 16.95
C ASN A 109 8.25 -5.67 17.94
N ILE A 110 7.48 -5.36 18.99
CA ILE A 110 7.07 -6.32 20.03
C ILE A 110 5.61 -6.09 20.46
N PRO A 111 4.64 -6.90 20.00
CA PRO A 111 3.27 -6.87 20.50
C PRO A 111 3.20 -7.08 22.03
N PRO A 112 2.30 -6.40 22.77
CA PRO A 112 1.28 -5.46 22.30
C PRO A 112 1.73 -3.98 22.24
N GLN A 113 2.87 -3.66 21.62
CA GLN A 113 3.12 -2.29 21.12
C GLN A 113 1.97 -1.86 20.20
N GLY A 114 1.42 -0.67 20.46
CA GLY A 114 0.11 -0.26 19.95
C GLY A 114 0.14 0.50 18.62
N GLY A 115 1.26 0.44 17.89
CA GLY A 115 1.36 1.10 16.59
C GLY A 115 1.60 2.60 16.63
N GLY A 116 1.55 3.20 15.43
CA GLY A 116 1.78 4.62 15.19
C GLY A 116 0.59 5.33 14.53
N LEU A 117 0.61 6.66 14.59
CA LEU A 117 -0.35 7.56 13.97
C LEU A 117 0.37 8.83 13.51
N PHE A 118 0.18 9.23 12.25
CA PHE A 118 0.55 10.56 11.77
C PHE A 118 -0.45 11.60 12.30
N LEU A 119 0.05 12.73 12.79
CA LEU A 119 -0.79 13.82 13.29
C LEU A 119 -0.90 14.98 12.28
N PHE A 120 0.24 15.47 11.80
CA PHE A 120 0.35 16.60 10.86
C PHE A 120 1.83 16.81 10.45
N SER A 121 2.09 17.61 9.41
CA SER A 121 3.44 18.04 9.02
C SER A 121 3.54 19.57 8.88
N GLY A 122 4.75 20.10 8.67
CA GLY A 122 4.99 21.51 8.31
C GLY A 122 4.79 22.56 9.42
N MET A 123 4.14 22.21 10.53
CA MET A 123 3.97 23.10 11.69
C MET A 123 5.20 23.08 12.61
N ASN A 124 5.90 24.23 12.68
CA ASN A 124 6.98 24.53 13.63
C ASN A 124 6.47 24.78 15.08
N GLY A 125 5.56 23.94 15.57
CA GLY A 125 5.10 23.96 16.97
C GLY A 125 6.10 23.29 17.91
N ASP A 126 6.04 23.65 19.19
CA ASP A 126 6.65 22.86 20.27
C ASP A 126 5.82 21.58 20.47
N LEU A 127 6.49 20.43 20.57
CA LEU A 127 5.80 19.16 20.83
C LEU A 127 5.12 19.17 22.20
N SER A 128 5.59 19.97 23.16
CA SER A 128 5.02 20.06 24.51
C SER A 128 3.58 20.57 24.58
N THR A 129 3.08 21.21 23.51
CA THR A 129 1.70 21.72 23.43
C THR A 129 0.70 20.72 22.82
N ILE A 130 1.15 19.53 22.43
CA ILE A 130 0.30 18.49 21.84
C ILE A 130 -0.31 17.64 22.96
N ASP A 131 -1.65 17.65 23.08
CA ASP A 131 -2.41 16.80 24.01
C ASP A 131 -3.34 15.85 23.23
N PRO A 132 -2.93 14.58 23.02
CA PRO A 132 -3.71 13.58 22.29
C PRO A 132 -5.14 13.36 22.82
N ALA A 133 -5.38 13.56 24.12
CA ALA A 133 -6.71 13.41 24.70
C ALA A 133 -7.63 14.59 24.32
N SER A 134 -7.06 15.78 24.07
CA SER A 134 -7.81 16.93 23.56
C SER A 134 -8.09 16.85 22.05
N MET A 135 -7.25 16.13 21.30
CA MET A 135 -7.41 15.85 19.87
C MET A 135 -8.49 14.79 19.57
N GLY A 136 -9.13 14.22 20.59
CA GLY A 136 -10.21 13.23 20.42
C GLY A 136 -9.74 11.82 20.02
N LEU A 137 -8.43 11.58 19.99
CA LEU A 137 -7.82 10.34 19.53
C LEU A 137 -8.16 9.16 20.45
N ARG A 138 -8.31 7.97 19.87
CA ARG A 138 -8.68 6.71 20.52
C ARG A 138 -7.64 5.65 20.18
N ASP A 139 -7.59 4.58 20.98
CA ASP A 139 -6.67 3.46 20.72
C ASP A 139 -6.92 2.72 19.40
N ALA A 140 -8.12 2.85 18.81
CA ALA A 140 -8.46 2.28 17.50
C ALA A 140 -7.99 3.14 16.31
N ASP A 141 -7.49 4.36 16.54
CA ASP A 141 -7.05 5.28 15.49
C ASP A 141 -5.55 5.09 15.15
N PHE A 142 -4.86 4.15 15.80
CA PHE A 142 -3.45 3.81 15.56
C PHE A 142 -3.33 2.66 14.56
N SER A 143 -2.41 2.78 13.59
CA SER A 143 -2.01 1.66 12.75
C SER A 143 -1.01 0.77 13.50
N PRO A 144 -1.31 -0.52 13.77
CA PRO A 144 -0.32 -1.47 14.30
C PRO A 144 0.71 -1.88 13.23
N PHE A 145 0.44 -1.56 11.96
CA PHE A 145 1.30 -1.79 10.81
C PHE A 145 2.17 -0.55 10.53
N CYS A 146 2.85 -0.53 9.39
CA CYS A 146 3.71 0.58 9.00
C CYS A 146 2.99 1.94 8.95
N VAL A 147 3.77 3.00 9.15
CA VAL A 147 3.37 4.41 8.97
C VAL A 147 4.52 5.14 8.28
N GLU A 148 4.29 5.73 7.10
CA GLU A 148 5.33 6.47 6.37
C GLU A 148 5.79 7.72 7.12
N LEU A 149 7.11 7.93 7.11
CA LEU A 149 7.77 9.11 7.63
C LEU A 149 7.96 10.17 6.55
N LEU A 150 7.53 11.39 6.86
CA LEU A 150 7.73 12.59 6.07
C LEU A 150 8.62 13.57 6.86
N VAL A 151 9.50 14.30 6.18
CA VAL A 151 10.28 15.39 6.81
C VAL A 151 9.32 16.45 7.37
N ASP A 152 9.62 16.97 8.57
CA ASP A 152 8.75 17.83 9.38
C ASP A 152 7.40 17.20 9.78
N GLY A 153 7.17 15.92 9.48
CA GLY A 153 6.02 15.14 9.97
C GLY A 153 6.09 14.91 11.48
N VAL A 154 4.95 15.05 12.15
CA VAL A 154 4.74 14.86 13.58
C VAL A 154 3.82 13.67 13.81
N TYR A 155 4.20 12.79 14.71
CA TYR A 155 3.60 11.47 14.92
C TYR A 155 3.37 11.19 16.40
N LEU A 156 2.37 10.36 16.68
CA LEU A 156 2.06 9.78 17.98
C LEU A 156 2.28 8.26 17.92
N TYR A 157 2.95 7.70 18.90
CA TYR A 157 3.25 6.26 18.95
C TYR A 157 2.97 5.68 20.33
N LYS A 158 2.28 4.53 20.40
CA LYS A 158 1.83 3.94 21.67
C LYS A 158 2.88 2.99 22.25
N ARG A 159 3.46 3.39 23.39
CA ARG A 159 4.50 2.64 24.11
C ARG A 159 3.88 1.49 24.90
N ASN A 160 4.69 0.45 25.13
CA ASN A 160 4.30 -0.75 25.88
C ASN A 160 5.06 -0.91 27.21
N VAL A 161 5.92 0.06 27.57
CA VAL A 161 6.83 -0.03 28.72
C VAL A 161 6.77 1.24 29.59
N SER A 162 6.11 1.14 30.74
CA SER A 162 6.04 2.25 31.72
C SER A 162 7.44 2.58 32.30
N PRO A 163 7.78 3.87 32.56
CA PRO A 163 6.94 5.06 32.52
C PRO A 163 6.80 5.66 31.12
N GLY A 164 5.59 6.12 30.78
CA GLY A 164 5.28 6.77 29.50
C GLY A 164 4.40 5.89 28.61
N ASP A 165 3.17 6.34 28.39
CA ASP A 165 2.17 5.62 27.62
C ASP A 165 2.32 5.89 26.10
N TYR A 166 2.84 7.07 25.72
CA TYR A 166 3.04 7.46 24.32
C TYR A 166 4.36 8.22 24.09
N VAL A 167 4.92 8.11 22.89
CA VAL A 167 5.92 9.04 22.32
C VAL A 167 5.18 10.00 21.39
N ILE A 168 5.56 11.28 21.41
CA ILE A 168 5.28 12.22 20.31
C ILE A 168 6.62 12.65 19.73
N PHE A 169 6.80 12.56 18.42
CA PHE A 169 8.05 12.96 17.76
C PHE A 169 7.83 13.70 16.44
N ARG A 170 8.77 14.57 16.08
CA ARG A 170 8.90 15.18 14.75
C ARG A 170 10.13 14.62 14.04
N VAL A 171 9.96 14.24 12.77
CA VAL A 171 11.05 13.91 11.86
C VAL A 171 11.79 15.18 11.45
N ILE A 172 13.03 15.34 11.92
CA ILE A 172 13.92 16.46 11.57
C ILE A 172 14.56 16.22 10.19
N ASN A 173 14.90 14.97 9.87
CA ASN A 173 15.62 14.62 8.64
C ASN A 173 15.40 13.15 8.27
N LEU A 174 15.34 12.87 6.97
CA LEU A 174 15.29 11.51 6.41
C LEU A 174 16.50 11.32 5.48
N LEU A 175 17.30 10.29 5.74
CA LEU A 175 18.44 9.86 4.94
C LEU A 175 18.25 8.38 4.56
N PRO A 176 18.86 7.89 3.46
CA PRO A 176 18.66 6.51 2.99
C PRO A 176 18.98 5.40 3.99
N GLU A 177 19.83 5.69 4.99
CA GLU A 177 20.24 4.74 6.05
C GLU A 177 19.93 5.23 7.48
N ALA A 178 19.28 6.40 7.66
CA ALA A 178 19.08 7.00 8.98
C ALA A 178 17.94 8.03 9.04
N VAL A 179 17.31 8.15 10.21
CA VAL A 179 16.24 9.13 10.49
C VAL A 179 16.59 9.95 11.73
N SER A 180 16.56 11.27 11.62
CA SER A 180 16.74 12.17 12.77
C SER A 180 15.37 12.61 13.31
N LEU A 181 15.13 12.43 14.61
CA LEU A 181 13.91 12.79 15.31
C LEU A 181 14.17 13.80 16.44
N SER A 182 13.19 14.67 16.72
CA SER A 182 13.01 15.32 18.03
C SER A 182 11.78 14.70 18.69
N TYR A 183 11.81 14.48 20.01
CA TYR A 183 10.75 13.73 20.69
C TYR A 183 10.45 14.21 22.11
N ILE A 184 9.24 13.88 22.57
CA ILE A 184 8.82 13.87 23.97
C ILE A 184 8.16 12.53 24.30
N VAL A 185 8.32 12.04 25.53
CA VAL A 185 7.57 10.90 26.07
C VAL A 185 6.57 11.39 27.09
N ILE A 186 5.30 10.98 26.97
CA ILE A 186 4.20 11.43 27.85
C ILE A 186 3.45 10.28 28.50
N ASN A 187 2.90 10.52 29.70
CA ASN A 187 1.77 9.75 30.21
C ASN A 187 0.46 10.37 29.72
N ALA A 188 -0.45 9.57 29.16
CA ALA A 188 -1.75 10.02 28.71
C ALA A 188 -2.76 8.87 28.76
N LYS A 189 -4.05 9.22 28.85
CA LYS A 189 -5.15 8.25 28.74
C LYS A 189 -6.11 8.70 27.66
N LEU A 190 -6.11 7.97 26.55
CA LEU A 190 -7.14 8.10 25.53
C LEU A 190 -8.45 7.45 26.02
N PRO A 191 -9.62 7.80 25.45
CA PRO A 191 -10.87 7.13 25.76
C PRO A 191 -10.86 5.68 25.28
N GLU A 192 -11.27 4.75 26.14
CA GLU A 192 -11.63 3.38 25.73
C GLU A 192 -12.89 3.43 24.84
N ALA A 193 -12.94 2.60 23.80
CA ALA A 193 -14.08 2.56 22.89
C ALA A 193 -15.33 1.97 23.58
N GLU A 194 -16.35 2.78 23.84
CA GLU A 194 -17.63 2.28 24.34
C GLU A 194 -18.30 1.39 23.30
N SER A 195 -18.60 0.14 23.67
CA SER A 195 -19.27 -0.84 22.82
C SER A 195 -20.76 -0.51 22.67
N ILE A 196 -21.10 0.44 21.79
CA ILE A 196 -22.48 0.86 21.55
C ILE A 196 -23.24 -0.24 20.80
N ILE A 197 -24.28 -0.77 21.44
CA ILE A 197 -25.25 -1.67 20.80
C ILE A 197 -26.15 -0.80 19.90
N VAL A 198 -25.79 -0.69 18.62
CA VAL A 198 -26.52 0.13 17.64
C VAL A 198 -27.89 -0.51 17.35
N GLN A 199 -28.96 0.23 17.68
CA GLN A 199 -30.29 -0.04 17.14
C GLN A 199 -30.46 0.61 15.77
N GLN A 200 -31.38 0.07 14.99
CA GLN A 200 -31.54 0.31 13.55
C GLN A 200 -31.85 1.77 13.17
N GLU A 201 -31.28 2.16 12.02
CA GLU A 201 -31.82 3.06 10.97
C GLU A 201 -31.29 4.52 10.82
N VAL A 202 -31.16 4.91 9.53
CA VAL A 202 -31.00 6.24 8.91
C VAL A 202 -29.59 6.90 8.87
N GLY A 203 -28.99 6.87 7.66
CA GLY A 203 -28.38 8.06 7.01
C GLY A 203 -26.87 8.31 7.19
N THR A 204 -26.11 8.12 6.11
CA THR A 204 -24.71 8.55 5.90
C THR A 204 -24.62 10.06 5.57
N PRO A 205 -23.42 10.68 5.49
CA PRO A 205 -22.46 10.49 4.39
C PRO A 205 -21.11 9.90 4.86
N ASP A 206 -20.41 9.05 4.12
CA ASP A 206 -20.02 9.05 2.70
C ASP A 206 -18.94 10.09 2.37
N SER A 207 -17.73 9.61 2.06
CA SER A 207 -16.58 10.40 1.62
C SER A 207 -16.42 10.35 0.10
N PHE A 208 -16.06 11.47 -0.53
CA PHE A 208 -16.01 11.59 -1.99
C PHE A 208 -14.66 12.15 -2.47
N THR A 209 -14.18 11.64 -3.60
CA THR A 209 -13.04 12.19 -4.36
C THR A 209 -13.58 13.00 -5.55
N LEU A 210 -12.93 14.12 -5.89
CA LEU A 210 -13.25 14.94 -7.06
C LEU A 210 -12.04 15.06 -8.01
N PRO A 211 -12.25 15.22 -9.33
CA PRO A 211 -11.14 15.35 -10.28
C PRO A 211 -10.31 16.62 -10.04
N ALA A 212 -8.98 16.48 -9.99
CA ALA A 212 -8.06 17.58 -9.75
C ALA A 212 -8.17 18.71 -10.79
N GLY A 213 -8.11 19.96 -10.33
CA GLY A 213 -8.10 21.17 -11.16
C GLY A 213 -9.47 21.71 -11.61
N GLN A 214 -10.59 21.20 -11.07
CA GLN A 214 -11.91 21.78 -11.33
C GLN A 214 -12.20 22.97 -10.39
N SER A 215 -12.66 24.10 -10.95
CA SER A 215 -13.10 25.28 -10.20
C SER A 215 -14.59 25.18 -9.80
N ILE A 216 -14.89 25.22 -8.50
CA ILE A 216 -16.25 25.19 -7.91
C ILE A 216 -16.58 26.55 -7.27
N PRO A 217 -17.76 27.16 -7.51
CA PRO A 217 -18.18 28.40 -6.83
C PRO A 217 -18.51 28.16 -5.35
N VAL A 218 -17.92 28.96 -4.46
CA VAL A 218 -18.19 28.92 -3.01
C VAL A 218 -19.02 30.13 -2.56
N TYR A 219 -19.75 29.95 -1.46
CA TYR A 219 -20.74 30.87 -0.91
C TYR A 219 -20.60 30.98 0.62
N ASP A 220 -20.69 32.20 1.16
CA ASP A 220 -20.64 32.44 2.61
C ASP A 220 -21.93 31.99 3.33
N SER A 221 -23.03 31.84 2.59
CA SER A 221 -24.31 31.33 3.10
C SER A 221 -25.23 30.87 1.95
N PRO A 222 -26.22 29.98 2.20
CA PRO A 222 -27.16 29.54 1.19
C PRO A 222 -27.89 30.72 0.53
N ASN A 223 -27.90 30.75 -0.81
CA ASN A 223 -28.49 31.79 -1.64
C ASN A 223 -27.80 33.18 -1.60
N SER A 224 -26.54 33.28 -1.14
CA SER A 224 -25.73 34.51 -1.34
C SER A 224 -25.24 34.65 -2.80
N GLU A 225 -24.64 35.79 -3.13
CA GLU A 225 -23.71 35.84 -4.27
C GLU A 225 -22.44 35.03 -3.93
N SER A 226 -21.69 34.58 -4.95
CA SER A 226 -20.48 33.78 -4.74
C SER A 226 -19.39 34.62 -4.11
N SER A 227 -18.77 34.14 -3.03
CA SER A 227 -17.66 34.83 -2.36
C SER A 227 -16.29 34.46 -2.93
N GLY A 228 -16.18 33.33 -3.64
CA GLY A 228 -14.97 32.93 -4.35
C GLY A 228 -15.15 31.69 -5.23
N THR A 229 -14.03 31.11 -5.65
CA THR A 229 -13.94 29.81 -6.33
C THR A 229 -12.87 28.95 -5.67
N PHE A 230 -13.19 27.69 -5.42
CA PHE A 230 -12.29 26.65 -4.92
C PHE A 230 -11.78 25.83 -6.11
N GLU A 231 -10.47 25.65 -6.24
CA GLU A 231 -9.90 24.65 -7.17
C GLU A 231 -9.67 23.33 -6.43
N VAL A 232 -10.21 22.25 -6.99
CA VAL A 232 -10.14 20.90 -6.41
C VAL A 232 -8.72 20.36 -6.43
N GLU A 233 -8.16 20.09 -5.24
CA GLU A 233 -7.02 19.19 -5.04
C GLU A 233 -7.28 18.12 -3.96
N LEU A 234 -8.35 18.22 -3.15
CA LEU A 234 -8.52 17.46 -1.90
C LEU A 234 -9.97 17.06 -1.58
N PHE A 235 -10.08 16.08 -0.69
CA PHE A 235 -11.31 15.59 -0.05
C PHE A 235 -11.98 16.67 0.83
N PHE A 236 -13.28 16.52 1.09
CA PHE A 236 -14.05 17.38 1.99
C PHE A 236 -15.08 16.59 2.80
N THR A 237 -15.42 17.09 3.99
CA THR A 237 -16.46 16.54 4.88
C THR A 237 -17.75 17.35 4.74
N ILE A 238 -18.91 16.69 4.57
CA ILE A 238 -20.21 17.37 4.58
C ILE A 238 -20.65 17.60 6.03
N ILE A 239 -20.79 18.86 6.42
CA ILE A 239 -21.22 19.28 7.78
C ILE A 239 -22.75 19.27 7.89
N GLU A 240 -23.45 19.92 6.95
CA GLU A 240 -24.92 19.94 6.88
C GLU A 240 -25.44 20.22 5.46
N GLU A 241 -26.69 19.84 5.18
CA GLU A 241 -27.41 20.21 3.95
C GLU A 241 -28.56 21.19 4.27
N ARG A 242 -28.70 22.24 3.44
CA ARG A 242 -29.81 23.20 3.55
C ARG A 242 -30.18 23.83 2.21
N ASP A 243 -31.46 23.84 1.89
CA ASP A 243 -32.06 24.59 0.77
C ASP A 243 -31.38 24.38 -0.60
N GLY A 244 -30.83 23.19 -0.87
CA GLY A 244 -30.10 22.87 -2.10
C GLY A 244 -28.61 23.24 -2.09
N PHE A 245 -28.05 23.57 -0.92
CA PHE A 245 -26.63 23.78 -0.68
C PHE A 245 -26.10 22.78 0.36
N LEU A 246 -24.82 22.43 0.25
CA LEU A 246 -24.07 21.66 1.24
C LEU A 246 -23.09 22.60 1.93
N ASN A 247 -22.99 22.54 3.26
CA ASN A 247 -21.91 23.13 4.03
C ASN A 247 -20.79 22.10 4.10
N VAL A 248 -19.60 22.43 3.61
CA VAL A 248 -18.46 21.51 3.51
C VAL A 248 -17.23 22.07 4.21
N SER A 249 -16.52 21.20 4.92
CA SER A 249 -15.22 21.48 5.54
C SER A 249 -14.11 20.80 4.74
N TRP A 250 -13.02 21.50 4.43
CA TRP A 250 -11.83 20.90 3.85
C TRP A 250 -10.56 21.53 4.42
N ASP A 251 -9.52 20.71 4.58
CA ASP A 251 -8.17 21.20 4.83
C ASP A 251 -7.51 21.54 3.48
N ALA A 252 -6.96 22.74 3.35
CA ALA A 252 -6.19 23.12 2.17
C ALA A 252 -4.70 22.76 2.33
N SER A 253 -3.98 22.68 1.21
CA SER A 253 -2.53 22.43 1.15
C SER A 253 -1.65 23.48 1.87
N ASN A 254 -2.24 24.54 2.44
CA ASN A 254 -1.60 25.50 3.32
C ASN A 254 -1.74 25.18 4.83
N GLY A 255 -2.35 24.04 5.19
CA GLY A 255 -2.57 23.61 6.57
C GLY A 255 -3.69 24.35 7.31
N SER A 256 -4.60 25.01 6.59
CA SER A 256 -5.79 25.66 7.16
C SER A 256 -7.06 24.93 6.74
N THR A 257 -7.91 24.60 7.72
CA THR A 257 -9.29 24.16 7.49
C THR A 257 -10.15 25.34 7.06
N TYR A 258 -11.00 25.13 6.05
CA TYR A 258 -11.98 26.10 5.56
C TYR A 258 -13.37 25.47 5.52
N ASP A 259 -14.37 26.22 5.97
CA ASP A 259 -15.78 25.89 5.83
C ASP A 259 -16.42 26.80 4.77
N ALA A 260 -17.20 26.24 3.84
CA ALA A 260 -18.00 27.04 2.90
C ALA A 260 -19.27 26.31 2.45
N TRP A 261 -20.24 27.08 1.96
CA TRP A 261 -21.40 26.52 1.27
C TRP A 261 -21.11 26.35 -0.23
N ILE A 262 -21.45 25.19 -0.77
CA ILE A 262 -21.46 24.89 -2.22
C ILE A 262 -22.88 24.48 -2.63
N LYS A 263 -23.28 24.66 -3.90
CA LYS A 263 -24.59 24.13 -4.33
C LYS A 263 -24.52 22.63 -4.43
N LYS A 264 -25.58 21.96 -3.97
CA LYS A 264 -25.73 20.52 -4.15
C LYS A 264 -25.72 20.14 -5.63
N ASP A 265 -26.39 20.90 -6.49
CA ASP A 265 -26.40 20.64 -7.95
C ASP A 265 -25.00 20.72 -8.60
N ASP A 266 -24.09 21.56 -8.08
CA ASP A 266 -22.74 21.74 -8.63
C ASP A 266 -21.79 20.56 -8.26
N VAL A 267 -22.16 19.75 -7.25
CA VAL A 267 -21.49 18.46 -6.87
C VAL A 267 -22.38 17.22 -7.07
N ALA A 268 -23.66 17.36 -7.41
CA ALA A 268 -24.59 16.26 -7.63
C ALA A 268 -24.22 15.39 -8.84
N VAL A 269 -23.41 15.90 -9.76
CA VAL A 269 -22.80 15.12 -10.85
C VAL A 269 -21.89 14.01 -10.29
N PHE A 270 -21.32 14.20 -9.10
CA PHE A 270 -20.44 13.24 -8.43
C PHE A 270 -21.14 12.49 -7.27
N MET A 271 -22.05 13.14 -6.55
CA MET A 271 -22.91 12.46 -5.54
C MET A 271 -24.00 11.56 -6.16
N ALA A 272 -24.18 11.57 -7.48
CA ALA A 272 -25.11 10.71 -8.21
C ALA A 272 -24.44 9.88 -9.32
N GLU A 273 -23.11 9.72 -9.28
CA GLU A 273 -22.49 8.53 -9.90
C GLU A 273 -22.87 7.33 -9.02
N ASP A 274 -23.86 6.58 -9.51
CA ASP A 274 -24.52 5.48 -8.83
C ASP A 274 -23.55 4.30 -8.66
N PHE A 275 -22.83 4.24 -7.53
CA PHE A 275 -21.90 3.16 -7.20
C PHE A 275 -22.55 1.76 -7.11
N SER A 276 -23.89 1.64 -7.22
CA SER A 276 -24.54 0.34 -7.49
C SER A 276 -24.29 -0.19 -8.91
N LEU A 277 -23.73 0.63 -9.80
CA LEU A 277 -23.26 0.25 -11.12
C LEU A 277 -21.75 -0.02 -11.09
N CYS A 278 -21.40 -1.31 -10.94
CA CYS A 278 -20.07 -1.85 -11.18
C CYS A 278 -19.38 -1.15 -12.38
N PRO A 279 -18.29 -0.39 -12.17
CA PRO A 279 -17.64 0.41 -13.22
C PRO A 279 -16.76 -0.43 -14.15
N PHE A 280 -16.86 -1.77 -14.07
CA PHE A 280 -16.09 -2.73 -14.83
C PHE A 280 -16.96 -3.49 -15.84
N ILE A 281 -16.41 -3.70 -17.04
CA ILE A 281 -16.95 -4.62 -18.04
C ILE A 281 -16.22 -5.95 -17.91
N PHE A 282 -16.80 -6.88 -17.16
CA PHE A 282 -16.34 -8.27 -17.13
C PHE A 282 -16.68 -8.97 -18.46
N THR A 283 -15.66 -9.30 -19.23
CA THR A 283 -15.79 -10.11 -20.44
C THR A 283 -15.35 -11.53 -20.12
N LEU A 284 -16.29 -12.37 -19.65
CA LEU A 284 -16.04 -13.79 -19.46
C LEU A 284 -15.81 -14.48 -20.81
N THR A 285 -14.77 -15.30 -20.88
CA THR A 285 -14.58 -16.23 -22.00
C THR A 285 -15.53 -17.40 -21.83
N ASN A 286 -16.00 -18.00 -22.93
CA ASN A 286 -16.74 -19.27 -22.89
C ASN A 286 -15.80 -20.43 -22.50
N TYR A 287 -15.43 -20.47 -21.23
CA TYR A 287 -14.50 -21.44 -20.65
C TYR A 287 -15.23 -22.75 -20.28
N THR A 288 -14.49 -23.84 -20.22
CA THR A 288 -14.98 -25.12 -19.69
C THR A 288 -14.19 -25.41 -18.42
N PRO A 289 -14.84 -25.52 -17.24
CA PRO A 289 -14.15 -25.73 -15.98
C PRO A 289 -13.12 -26.86 -16.05
N LYS A 290 -11.91 -26.57 -15.58
CA LYS A 290 -10.72 -27.40 -15.76
C LYS A 290 -10.08 -27.74 -14.42
N VAL A 291 -10.18 -29.01 -14.02
CA VAL A 291 -9.38 -29.57 -12.93
C VAL A 291 -7.96 -29.85 -13.46
N PHE A 292 -6.96 -29.35 -12.74
CA PHE A 292 -5.56 -29.66 -13.04
C PHE A 292 -5.18 -30.99 -12.36
N PRO A 293 -4.59 -31.96 -13.10
CA PRO A 293 -4.30 -33.28 -12.55
C PRO A 293 -3.17 -33.22 -11.52
N ALA A 294 -3.19 -34.15 -10.56
CA ALA A 294 -2.08 -34.36 -9.63
C ALA A 294 -0.82 -34.81 -10.40
N PRO A 295 0.38 -34.29 -10.08
CA PRO A 295 1.62 -34.56 -10.81
C PRO A 295 2.06 -36.03 -10.82
N ASP A 296 1.64 -36.82 -9.83
CA ASP A 296 1.92 -38.27 -9.75
C ASP A 296 0.79 -39.15 -10.36
N GLY A 297 -0.31 -38.55 -10.79
CA GLY A 297 -1.50 -39.24 -11.30
C GLY A 297 -2.36 -39.93 -10.24
N SER A 298 -2.16 -39.63 -8.95
CA SER A 298 -3.03 -40.09 -7.87
C SER A 298 -4.34 -39.30 -7.79
N GLN A 299 -5.23 -39.71 -6.88
CA GLN A 299 -6.51 -39.04 -6.65
C GLN A 299 -6.34 -37.93 -5.60
N PRO A 300 -6.61 -36.65 -5.93
CA PRO A 300 -6.54 -35.55 -4.95
C PRO A 300 -7.61 -35.67 -3.86
N LYS A 301 -7.32 -35.09 -2.68
CA LYS A 301 -8.23 -35.01 -1.52
C LYS A 301 -9.52 -34.26 -1.84
N GLY A 302 -9.41 -33.22 -2.68
CA GLY A 302 -10.46 -32.34 -3.15
C GLY A 302 -9.89 -31.38 -4.18
N VAL A 303 -10.70 -30.41 -4.63
CA VAL A 303 -10.24 -29.31 -5.47
C VAL A 303 -10.41 -27.99 -4.73
N PHE A 304 -9.48 -27.05 -4.94
CA PHE A 304 -9.63 -25.64 -4.57
C PHE A 304 -9.99 -24.87 -5.84
N ALA A 305 -11.14 -24.20 -5.84
CA ALA A 305 -11.78 -23.68 -7.04
C ALA A 305 -11.56 -22.18 -7.22
N PHE A 306 -11.06 -21.79 -8.40
CA PHE A 306 -10.75 -20.41 -8.76
C PHE A 306 -11.68 -19.88 -9.85
N ASP A 307 -11.93 -18.57 -9.83
CA ASP A 307 -12.05 -17.81 -11.08
C ASP A 307 -10.77 -16.99 -11.32
N ALA A 308 -10.48 -16.70 -12.59
CA ALA A 308 -9.35 -15.85 -12.97
C ALA A 308 -9.79 -14.69 -13.87
N LEU A 309 -9.37 -13.48 -13.50
CA LEU A 309 -9.57 -12.25 -14.25
C LEU A 309 -8.23 -11.67 -14.70
N VAL A 310 -8.21 -11.09 -15.90
CA VAL A 310 -7.05 -10.38 -16.46
C VAL A 310 -7.39 -8.92 -16.66
N ASP A 311 -6.71 -8.00 -15.98
CA ASP A 311 -6.75 -6.57 -16.32
C ASP A 311 -5.83 -6.30 -17.52
N LEU A 312 -6.46 -6.20 -18.69
CA LEU A 312 -5.79 -5.89 -19.94
C LEU A 312 -5.16 -4.48 -20.01
N SER A 313 -5.38 -3.63 -19.00
CA SER A 313 -4.77 -2.29 -18.92
C SER A 313 -3.47 -2.24 -18.12
N SER A 314 -3.15 -3.27 -17.33
CA SER A 314 -1.86 -3.43 -16.65
C SER A 314 -1.13 -4.68 -17.10
N GLU A 315 -1.70 -5.86 -16.86
CA GLU A 315 -1.01 -7.14 -16.92
C GLU A 315 -1.73 -8.12 -17.88
N PRO A 316 -1.52 -8.00 -19.21
CA PRO A 316 -2.32 -8.68 -20.24
C PRO A 316 -1.91 -10.16 -20.46
N VAL A 317 -2.15 -11.00 -19.46
CA VAL A 317 -1.88 -12.46 -19.48
C VAL A 317 -2.86 -13.20 -20.41
N THR A 318 -2.38 -14.18 -21.20
CA THR A 318 -3.27 -15.04 -22.01
C THR A 318 -3.86 -16.21 -21.21
N ILE A 319 -4.88 -16.85 -21.78
CA ILE A 319 -5.48 -18.06 -21.19
C ILE A 319 -4.48 -19.23 -21.12
N GLU A 320 -3.58 -19.37 -22.09
CA GLU A 320 -2.54 -20.41 -22.10
C GLU A 320 -1.49 -20.17 -21.01
N GLN A 321 -1.13 -18.91 -20.75
CA GLN A 321 -0.24 -18.54 -19.64
C GLN A 321 -0.93 -18.79 -18.29
N THR A 322 -2.19 -18.37 -18.17
CA THR A 322 -3.03 -18.59 -16.98
C THR A 322 -3.13 -20.09 -16.66
N GLU A 323 -3.43 -20.93 -17.65
CA GLU A 323 -3.47 -22.39 -17.47
C GLU A 323 -2.11 -23.01 -17.16
N ALA A 324 -1.01 -22.40 -17.60
CA ALA A 324 0.34 -22.88 -17.28
C ALA A 324 0.72 -22.53 -15.82
N THR A 325 0.45 -21.29 -15.38
CA THR A 325 0.56 -20.88 -13.97
C THR A 325 -0.29 -21.78 -13.08
N PHE A 326 -1.56 -22.04 -13.41
CA PHE A 326 -2.41 -22.92 -12.61
C PHE A 326 -1.97 -24.40 -12.62
N GLN A 327 -1.34 -24.89 -13.69
CA GLN A 327 -0.78 -26.25 -13.68
C GLN A 327 0.41 -26.35 -12.72
N ASP A 328 1.32 -25.38 -12.73
CA ASP A 328 2.46 -25.35 -11.80
C ASP A 328 1.99 -25.10 -10.36
N ALA A 329 1.03 -24.19 -10.13
CA ALA A 329 0.44 -23.93 -8.81
C ALA A 329 -0.31 -25.16 -8.26
N SER A 330 -1.03 -25.90 -9.12
CA SER A 330 -1.67 -27.16 -8.74
C SER A 330 -0.66 -28.26 -8.40
N ASN A 331 0.53 -28.26 -9.02
CA ASN A 331 1.61 -29.17 -8.65
C ASN A 331 2.17 -28.84 -7.26
N ILE A 332 2.40 -27.54 -6.98
CA ILE A 332 2.86 -27.04 -5.68
C ILE A 332 1.83 -27.38 -4.59
N LEU A 333 0.57 -26.97 -4.77
CA LEU A 333 -0.51 -27.22 -3.83
C LEU A 333 -0.69 -28.72 -3.55
N PHE A 334 -0.63 -29.57 -4.58
CA PHE A 334 -0.77 -31.01 -4.40
C PHE A 334 0.38 -31.60 -3.59
N ASN A 335 1.63 -31.22 -3.87
CA ASN A 335 2.80 -31.75 -3.17
C ASN A 335 2.79 -31.38 -1.68
N LEU A 336 2.25 -30.21 -1.32
CA LEU A 336 2.22 -29.71 0.05
C LEU A 336 0.96 -30.12 0.83
N THR A 337 -0.20 -30.23 0.16
CA THR A 337 -1.51 -30.41 0.83
C THR A 337 -2.28 -31.66 0.39
N GLY A 338 -1.99 -32.21 -0.80
CA GLY A 338 -2.77 -33.26 -1.45
C GLY A 338 -4.05 -32.79 -2.18
N PHE A 339 -4.26 -31.47 -2.31
CA PHE A 339 -5.35 -30.86 -3.09
C PHE A 339 -4.84 -30.36 -4.45
N THR A 340 -5.72 -30.34 -5.45
CA THR A 340 -5.43 -29.79 -6.79
C THR A 340 -6.28 -28.55 -7.08
N ILE A 341 -5.86 -27.73 -8.03
CA ILE A 341 -6.64 -26.56 -8.45
C ILE A 341 -7.71 -26.95 -9.48
N GLN A 342 -8.88 -26.30 -9.41
CA GLN A 342 -9.86 -26.22 -10.49
C GLN A 342 -10.03 -24.76 -10.92
N LEU A 343 -9.87 -24.46 -12.21
CA LEU A 343 -10.28 -23.16 -12.77
C LEU A 343 -11.73 -23.28 -13.27
N ASN A 344 -12.64 -22.47 -12.72
CA ASN A 344 -14.06 -22.44 -13.06
C ASN A 344 -14.33 -21.54 -14.27
N ASN A 345 -13.93 -20.26 -14.20
CA ASN A 345 -14.06 -19.29 -15.28
C ASN A 345 -12.75 -18.54 -15.55
N PHE A 346 -12.58 -18.10 -16.79
CA PHE A 346 -11.53 -17.17 -17.21
C PHE A 346 -12.16 -15.95 -17.89
N GLY A 347 -11.78 -14.75 -17.49
CA GLY A 347 -12.32 -13.50 -18.05
C GLY A 347 -11.30 -12.37 -18.12
N THR A 348 -11.69 -11.29 -18.80
CA THR A 348 -10.91 -10.04 -18.81
C THR A 348 -11.74 -8.92 -18.22
N VAL A 349 -11.15 -8.13 -17.33
CA VAL A 349 -11.76 -6.92 -16.76
C VAL A 349 -11.30 -5.68 -17.54
N LYS A 350 -12.18 -4.68 -17.64
CA LYS A 350 -11.90 -3.37 -18.25
C LYS A 350 -12.72 -2.29 -17.55
N PHE A 351 -12.14 -1.12 -17.36
CA PHE A 351 -12.86 0.09 -16.94
C PHE A 351 -13.88 0.53 -18.01
N THR A 352 -15.03 1.06 -17.58
CA THR A 352 -16.07 1.62 -18.48
C THR A 352 -15.73 3.00 -19.02
N GLN A 353 -14.92 3.78 -18.30
CA GLN A 353 -14.58 5.17 -18.62
C GLN A 353 -13.37 5.28 -19.58
N GLU A 354 -13.33 6.32 -20.44
CA GLU A 354 -12.28 6.48 -21.48
C GLU A 354 -10.89 6.81 -20.92
N GLN A 355 -10.82 7.29 -19.68
CA GLN A 355 -9.63 7.22 -18.85
C GLN A 355 -9.98 6.37 -17.63
N PRO A 356 -9.10 5.46 -17.18
CA PRO A 356 -9.31 4.82 -15.89
C PRO A 356 -9.30 5.91 -14.81
N PRO A 357 -10.25 5.89 -13.85
CA PRO A 357 -10.12 6.65 -12.63
C PRO A 357 -8.84 6.25 -11.86
N GLU A 358 -8.50 7.03 -10.85
CA GLU A 358 -7.23 6.90 -10.12
C GLU A 358 -7.05 5.51 -9.48
N TYR A 359 -5.78 5.15 -9.22
CA TYR A 359 -5.32 3.78 -8.94
C TYR A 359 -6.19 2.98 -7.95
N TYR A 360 -6.71 3.65 -6.93
CA TYR A 360 -7.57 3.14 -5.85
C TYR A 360 -8.81 2.34 -6.31
N MET A 361 -9.28 2.51 -7.56
CA MET A 361 -10.41 1.72 -8.06
C MET A 361 -10.05 0.29 -8.48
N ARG A 362 -8.78 -0.11 -8.51
CA ARG A 362 -8.38 -1.46 -8.93
C ARG A 362 -8.77 -2.54 -7.92
N ASP A 363 -8.84 -2.17 -6.65
CA ASP A 363 -9.12 -3.11 -5.56
C ASP A 363 -10.63 -3.31 -5.31
N SER A 364 -11.52 -2.60 -6.03
CA SER A 364 -12.97 -2.87 -6.02
C SER A 364 -13.45 -3.82 -7.14
N ILE A 365 -12.52 -4.36 -7.94
CA ILE A 365 -12.79 -5.38 -8.95
C ILE A 365 -13.39 -6.67 -8.34
N PRO A 366 -12.92 -7.20 -7.18
CA PRO A 366 -13.46 -8.42 -6.57
C PRO A 366 -14.92 -8.34 -6.17
N GLU A 367 -15.31 -7.34 -5.39
CA GLU A 367 -16.66 -7.12 -4.88
C GLU A 367 -17.62 -6.98 -6.06
N CYS A 368 -17.27 -6.12 -7.02
CA CYS A 368 -18.02 -5.93 -8.25
C CYS A 368 -18.19 -7.22 -9.09
N TYR A 369 -17.27 -8.19 -8.97
CA TYR A 369 -17.34 -9.48 -9.65
C TYR A 369 -18.15 -10.52 -8.87
N ILE A 370 -18.07 -10.51 -7.53
CA ILE A 370 -18.80 -11.41 -6.64
C ILE A 370 -20.29 -11.02 -6.54
N ASP A 371 -20.62 -9.72 -6.49
CA ASP A 371 -22.01 -9.23 -6.48
C ASP A 371 -22.82 -9.59 -7.73
N GLN A 372 -22.14 -9.98 -8.82
CA GLN A 372 -22.78 -10.42 -10.08
C GLN A 372 -23.08 -11.92 -10.14
N LYS A 373 -22.79 -12.67 -9.07
CA LYS A 373 -22.91 -14.13 -8.99
C LYS A 373 -24.00 -14.56 -8.00
N THR A 374 -24.53 -15.77 -8.18
CA THR A 374 -25.21 -16.49 -7.10
C THR A 374 -24.19 -17.27 -6.26
N ASP A 375 -24.54 -17.62 -5.01
CA ASP A 375 -23.68 -18.38 -4.09
C ASP A 375 -23.06 -19.66 -4.71
N ALA A 376 -23.75 -20.30 -5.66
CA ALA A 376 -23.29 -21.51 -6.37
C ALA A 376 -22.32 -21.24 -7.54
N GLU A 377 -22.06 -19.97 -7.84
CA GLU A 377 -21.15 -19.49 -8.90
C GLU A 377 -19.95 -18.73 -8.32
N ILE A 378 -19.94 -18.45 -7.00
CA ILE A 378 -18.80 -17.88 -6.27
C ILE A 378 -17.70 -18.96 -6.15
N PRO A 379 -16.44 -18.67 -6.51
CA PRO A 379 -15.32 -19.60 -6.36
C PRO A 379 -14.82 -19.63 -4.90
N ASP A 380 -13.96 -20.60 -4.56
CA ASP A 380 -13.25 -20.55 -3.27
C ASP A 380 -12.25 -19.37 -3.26
N SER A 381 -11.65 -19.05 -4.42
CA SER A 381 -10.71 -17.94 -4.59
C SER A 381 -10.90 -17.17 -5.91
N LEU A 382 -10.58 -15.87 -5.91
CA LEU A 382 -10.52 -15.03 -7.09
C LEU A 382 -9.08 -14.58 -7.36
N LEU A 383 -8.51 -15.01 -8.48
CA LEU A 383 -7.22 -14.54 -8.98
C LEU A 383 -7.41 -13.38 -9.96
N ILE A 384 -6.68 -12.29 -9.76
CA ILE A 384 -6.65 -11.14 -10.66
C ILE A 384 -5.21 -10.87 -11.11
N PHE A 385 -4.95 -11.06 -12.41
CA PHE A 385 -3.71 -10.59 -13.03
C PHE A 385 -3.82 -9.06 -13.25
N SER A 386 -3.17 -8.32 -12.36
CA SER A 386 -3.24 -6.85 -12.24
C SER A 386 -2.15 -6.38 -11.28
N TYR A 387 -1.74 -5.11 -11.35
CA TYR A 387 -0.83 -4.51 -10.37
C TYR A 387 -1.51 -4.14 -9.04
N GLY A 388 -2.84 -4.28 -8.95
CA GLY A 388 -3.65 -3.75 -7.84
C GLY A 388 -3.65 -2.23 -7.81
N SER A 389 -4.27 -1.63 -6.79
CA SER A 389 -4.05 -0.20 -6.51
C SER A 389 -2.58 0.08 -6.19
N ASP A 390 -2.18 1.32 -6.47
CA ASP A 390 -0.85 1.91 -6.26
C ASP A 390 0.36 1.13 -6.80
N ASN A 391 0.11 0.15 -7.68
CA ASN A 391 1.06 -0.84 -8.19
C ASN A 391 1.63 -1.81 -7.14
N TYR A 392 0.96 -2.05 -6.00
CA TYR A 392 1.54 -2.86 -4.92
C TYR A 392 1.98 -4.27 -5.38
N ALA A 393 1.14 -4.98 -6.15
CA ALA A 393 1.52 -6.28 -6.72
C ALA A 393 2.65 -6.16 -7.75
N ARG A 394 2.87 -5.00 -8.38
CA ARG A 394 4.02 -4.83 -9.29
C ARG A 394 5.33 -4.92 -8.51
N THR A 395 5.40 -4.23 -7.37
CA THR A 395 6.53 -4.17 -6.44
C THR A 395 6.77 -5.50 -5.73
N MET A 396 5.73 -6.09 -5.14
CA MET A 396 5.85 -7.30 -4.30
C MET A 396 5.71 -8.62 -5.08
N GLY A 397 5.17 -8.58 -6.30
CA GLY A 397 4.84 -9.76 -7.11
C GLY A 397 3.39 -10.22 -6.94
N GLY A 398 2.80 -10.01 -5.76
CA GLY A 398 1.40 -10.24 -5.47
C GLY A 398 0.95 -9.58 -4.17
N PHE A 399 -0.32 -9.79 -3.82
CA PHE A 399 -0.86 -9.65 -2.47
C PHE A 399 -2.20 -10.42 -2.37
N THR A 400 -2.66 -10.73 -1.15
CA THR A 400 -4.00 -11.27 -0.88
C THR A 400 -4.79 -10.39 0.09
N TYR A 401 -6.11 -10.55 0.07
CA TYR A 401 -7.01 -10.25 1.18
C TYR A 401 -8.26 -11.14 1.07
N THR A 402 -9.18 -11.00 2.03
CA THR A 402 -10.46 -11.72 2.04
C THR A 402 -11.61 -10.75 1.95
N ILE A 403 -12.62 -11.09 1.15
CA ILE A 403 -13.91 -10.39 1.13
C ILE A 403 -15.02 -11.33 1.63
N GLU A 404 -16.09 -10.77 2.19
CA GLU A 404 -17.27 -11.56 2.53
C GLU A 404 -18.06 -11.94 1.26
N GLY A 405 -18.49 -13.18 1.17
CA GLY A 405 -19.55 -13.60 0.26
C GLY A 405 -20.94 -13.22 0.78
N SER A 406 -21.98 -13.57 0.02
CA SER A 406 -23.36 -13.39 0.46
C SER A 406 -23.63 -14.13 1.77
N SER A 407 -24.54 -13.64 2.62
CA SER A 407 -24.84 -14.25 3.93
C SER A 407 -25.31 -15.74 3.92
N THR A 408 -25.47 -16.34 2.74
CA THR A 408 -25.74 -17.79 2.55
C THR A 408 -24.65 -18.54 1.78
N PHE A 409 -23.63 -17.85 1.26
CA PHE A 409 -22.41 -18.46 0.70
C PHE A 409 -21.64 -19.22 1.79
N LYS A 410 -20.92 -20.27 1.36
CA LYS A 410 -19.93 -20.98 2.17
C LYS A 410 -18.78 -21.43 1.29
N ASN A 411 -17.57 -21.03 1.65
CA ASN A 411 -16.34 -21.53 1.03
C ASN A 411 -16.13 -23.00 1.41
N HIS A 412 -15.62 -23.82 0.49
CA HIS A 412 -15.27 -25.20 0.81
C HIS A 412 -14.00 -25.28 1.68
N PHE A 413 -13.25 -24.20 1.82
CA PHE A 413 -12.03 -24.09 2.63
C PHE A 413 -12.20 -22.97 3.63
N VAL A 414 -12.18 -23.35 4.90
CA VAL A 414 -12.31 -22.42 6.03
C VAL A 414 -10.94 -21.95 6.49
N ASP A 415 -10.88 -20.66 6.85
CA ASP A 415 -9.68 -19.95 7.26
C ASP A 415 -9.08 -20.47 8.59
N ALA A 416 -7.99 -19.85 9.03
CA ALA A 416 -7.32 -20.23 10.28
C ALA A 416 -8.15 -19.98 11.55
N PHE A 417 -9.15 -19.09 11.49
CA PHE A 417 -9.95 -18.66 12.66
C PHE A 417 -11.32 -19.34 12.75
N GLY A 418 -11.79 -19.96 11.67
CA GLY A 418 -13.01 -20.76 11.60
C GLY A 418 -14.14 -20.20 10.72
N ASP A 419 -13.90 -19.10 10.00
CA ASP A 419 -14.88 -18.44 9.13
C ASP A 419 -15.06 -19.17 7.79
N GLU A 420 -16.32 -19.31 7.39
CA GLU A 420 -16.75 -20.00 6.19
C GLU A 420 -17.40 -19.08 5.15
N ASN A 421 -17.59 -17.78 5.43
CA ASN A 421 -18.15 -16.82 4.47
C ASN A 421 -17.10 -16.07 3.62
N LEU A 422 -15.81 -16.37 3.76
CA LEU A 422 -14.74 -15.62 3.08
C LEU A 422 -14.49 -16.12 1.65
N VAL A 423 -14.25 -15.20 0.71
CA VAL A 423 -13.68 -15.48 -0.62
C VAL A 423 -12.23 -14.99 -0.61
N TYR A 424 -11.29 -15.87 -0.98
CA TYR A 424 -9.86 -15.54 -0.96
C TYR A 424 -9.46 -14.79 -2.23
N VAL A 425 -9.21 -13.48 -2.12
CA VAL A 425 -8.87 -12.59 -3.24
C VAL A 425 -7.35 -12.49 -3.36
N MET A 426 -6.83 -12.56 -4.59
CA MET A 426 -5.40 -12.43 -4.85
C MET A 426 -5.12 -11.60 -6.10
N PHE A 427 -4.20 -10.64 -5.99
CA PHE A 427 -3.63 -9.91 -7.11
C PHE A 427 -2.24 -10.47 -7.46
N ASN A 428 -1.95 -10.67 -8.75
CA ASN A 428 -0.65 -11.20 -9.20
C ASN A 428 -0.06 -10.42 -10.39
N HIS A 429 1.19 -9.99 -10.24
CA HIS A 429 2.04 -9.51 -11.33
C HIS A 429 2.74 -10.72 -11.97
N TYR A 430 2.09 -11.32 -12.97
CA TYR A 430 2.62 -12.48 -13.70
C TYR A 430 4.05 -12.24 -14.25
N SER A 431 4.32 -11.02 -14.73
CA SER A 431 5.60 -10.61 -15.30
C SER A 431 6.67 -10.22 -14.25
N HIS A 432 6.46 -10.48 -12.96
CA HIS A 432 7.45 -10.20 -11.92
C HIS A 432 8.70 -11.09 -12.10
N LYS A 433 9.88 -10.46 -12.10
CA LYS A 433 11.13 -11.07 -12.57
C LYS A 433 12.00 -11.55 -11.40
N TYR A 434 11.82 -12.80 -10.96
CA TYR A 434 12.63 -13.41 -9.88
C TYR A 434 14.15 -13.27 -10.15
N ALA A 435 14.91 -12.76 -9.18
CA ALA A 435 16.35 -12.54 -9.30
C ALA A 435 16.76 -11.78 -10.59
N ARG A 436 15.99 -10.73 -10.96
CA ARG A 436 16.29 -9.81 -12.08
C ARG A 436 17.74 -9.33 -12.06
N CYS A 437 18.35 -9.21 -13.24
CA CYS A 437 19.74 -8.82 -13.40
C CYS A 437 19.96 -7.98 -14.66
N GLY A 438 20.65 -6.84 -14.50
CA GLY A 438 21.08 -5.95 -15.56
C GLY A 438 20.00 -5.00 -16.06
N TYR A 439 18.92 -4.80 -15.30
CA TYR A 439 17.79 -3.96 -15.70
C TYR A 439 17.96 -2.48 -15.31
N ASP A 440 17.16 -1.62 -15.93
CA ASP A 440 16.88 -0.27 -15.44
C ASP A 440 16.06 -0.28 -14.14
N GLU A 441 15.90 0.89 -13.52
CA GLU A 441 15.11 1.08 -12.30
C GLU A 441 13.65 0.59 -12.43
N THR A 442 13.08 0.65 -13.65
CA THR A 442 11.73 0.19 -13.94
C THR A 442 11.62 -1.34 -14.01
N GLY A 443 12.74 -2.05 -14.17
CA GLY A 443 12.77 -3.49 -14.33
C GLY A 443 12.40 -4.01 -15.72
N GLU A 444 12.37 -3.14 -16.74
CA GLU A 444 11.87 -3.49 -18.09
C GLU A 444 12.96 -3.48 -19.18
N THR A 445 13.85 -2.49 -19.21
CA THR A 445 14.95 -2.46 -20.19
C THR A 445 16.21 -3.11 -19.63
N ILE A 446 16.79 -4.07 -20.35
CA ILE A 446 18.14 -4.56 -20.03
C ILE A 446 19.16 -3.51 -20.46
N ILE A 447 19.91 -2.97 -19.50
CA ILE A 447 20.93 -1.93 -19.69
C ILE A 447 22.36 -2.43 -19.43
N SER A 448 22.53 -3.61 -18.84
CA SER A 448 23.81 -4.20 -18.44
C SER A 448 23.84 -5.72 -18.65
N ASP A 449 25.03 -6.28 -18.90
CA ASP A 449 25.29 -7.73 -18.93
C ASP A 449 25.80 -8.28 -17.57
N VAL A 450 25.92 -7.41 -16.57
CA VAL A 450 26.26 -7.73 -15.19
C VAL A 450 25.36 -6.97 -14.20
N SER A 451 25.24 -7.50 -12.98
CA SER A 451 24.39 -6.95 -11.92
C SER A 451 24.76 -5.52 -11.53
N VAL A 452 23.74 -4.67 -11.41
CA VAL A 452 23.79 -3.25 -11.02
C VAL A 452 22.97 -3.02 -9.74
N GLY A 453 23.16 -1.89 -9.05
CA GLY A 453 22.22 -1.40 -8.03
C GLY A 453 21.80 -2.38 -6.93
N GLY A 454 22.70 -3.27 -6.47
CA GLY A 454 22.39 -4.27 -5.42
C GLY A 454 21.77 -5.59 -5.91
N GLU A 455 21.50 -5.73 -7.20
CA GLU A 455 21.06 -6.99 -7.82
C GLU A 455 21.96 -8.18 -7.44
N CYS A 456 21.39 -9.38 -7.49
CA CYS A 456 22.05 -10.63 -7.12
C CYS A 456 22.55 -10.68 -5.67
N ARG A 457 21.71 -10.24 -4.73
CA ARG A 457 21.98 -10.22 -3.27
C ARG A 457 23.24 -9.39 -2.93
N ASN A 458 23.29 -8.15 -3.43
CA ASN A 458 24.39 -7.21 -3.24
C ASN A 458 25.76 -7.71 -3.75
N GLN A 459 25.77 -8.45 -4.87
CA GLN A 459 26.99 -8.91 -5.53
C GLN A 459 27.14 -8.24 -6.92
N PRO A 460 27.53 -6.96 -6.99
CA PRO A 460 27.68 -6.23 -8.26
C PRO A 460 28.79 -6.84 -9.12
N GLY A 461 28.56 -6.89 -10.44
CA GLY A 461 29.47 -7.58 -11.37
C GLY A 461 29.22 -9.09 -11.49
N THR A 462 28.16 -9.63 -10.86
CA THR A 462 27.65 -10.97 -11.15
C THR A 462 27.11 -10.99 -12.58
N ALA A 463 27.45 -12.00 -13.38
CA ALA A 463 26.97 -12.10 -14.75
C ALA A 463 25.44 -12.24 -14.80
N CYS A 464 24.80 -11.48 -15.69
CA CYS A 464 23.41 -11.67 -16.04
C CYS A 464 23.29 -12.65 -17.21
N VAL A 465 22.28 -13.52 -17.17
CA VAL A 465 22.05 -14.53 -18.19
C VAL A 465 20.57 -14.65 -18.54
N MET A 466 20.27 -14.90 -19.81
CA MET A 466 18.90 -15.12 -20.26
C MET A 466 18.43 -16.50 -19.82
N ASN A 467 17.37 -16.55 -19.00
CA ASN A 467 16.65 -17.76 -18.64
C ASN A 467 15.14 -17.50 -18.70
N ASN A 468 14.35 -18.50 -19.10
CA ASN A 468 12.88 -18.43 -19.18
C ASN A 468 12.27 -17.21 -19.91
N GLY A 469 13.04 -16.45 -20.69
CA GLY A 469 12.61 -15.27 -21.44
C GLY A 469 13.08 -13.92 -20.89
N TYR A 470 13.67 -13.86 -19.70
CA TYR A 470 14.17 -12.63 -19.07
C TYR A 470 15.63 -12.74 -18.60
N SER A 471 16.23 -11.64 -18.17
CA SER A 471 17.62 -11.57 -17.71
C SER A 471 17.70 -11.77 -16.19
N MET A 472 18.41 -12.80 -15.74
CA MET A 472 18.51 -13.13 -14.32
C MET A 472 19.95 -13.37 -13.85
N CYS A 473 20.14 -13.35 -12.54
CA CYS A 473 21.43 -13.62 -11.90
C CYS A 473 21.94 -15.03 -12.27
N ALA A 474 23.16 -15.15 -12.80
CA ALA A 474 23.76 -16.44 -13.15
C ALA A 474 23.95 -17.40 -11.96
N THR A 475 23.87 -16.89 -10.72
CA THR A 475 23.85 -17.68 -9.49
C THR A 475 22.51 -18.36 -9.21
N ALA A 476 21.40 -17.80 -9.69
CA ALA A 476 20.03 -18.20 -9.34
C ALA A 476 19.33 -19.07 -10.41
N VAL A 477 20.00 -19.40 -11.52
CA VAL A 477 19.43 -20.16 -12.65
C VAL A 477 19.07 -21.63 -12.34
N ASN A 478 19.42 -22.12 -11.14
CA ASN A 478 19.09 -23.47 -10.68
C ASN A 478 18.13 -23.45 -9.46
N ASP A 479 17.71 -22.27 -9.01
CA ASP A 479 16.77 -22.08 -7.90
C ASP A 479 15.37 -22.56 -8.33
N LEU A 480 14.54 -23.01 -7.38
CA LEU A 480 13.26 -23.66 -7.71
C LEU A 480 12.31 -22.72 -8.45
N TYR A 481 12.33 -21.44 -8.11
CA TYR A 481 11.58 -20.36 -8.77
C TYR A 481 11.98 -20.11 -10.23
N ALA A 482 13.16 -20.58 -10.65
CA ALA A 482 13.66 -20.47 -12.03
C ALA A 482 13.41 -21.74 -12.87
N SER A 483 12.73 -22.76 -12.31
CA SER A 483 12.57 -24.09 -12.93
C SER A 483 11.63 -24.12 -14.15
N THR A 484 10.61 -23.26 -14.20
CA THR A 484 9.72 -23.05 -15.36
C THR A 484 9.48 -21.55 -15.59
N PRO A 485 9.03 -21.13 -16.79
CA PRO A 485 8.66 -19.73 -17.04
C PRO A 485 7.48 -19.20 -16.22
N ASN A 486 6.70 -20.07 -15.56
CA ASN A 486 5.54 -19.68 -14.76
C ASN A 486 5.71 -20.00 -13.27
N TYR A 487 6.75 -20.76 -12.89
CA TYR A 487 6.89 -21.28 -11.52
C TYR A 487 6.89 -20.16 -10.47
N PHE A 488 7.53 -19.02 -10.73
CA PHE A 488 7.51 -17.91 -9.78
C PHE A 488 6.10 -17.32 -9.59
N SER A 489 5.37 -16.99 -10.68
CA SER A 489 3.96 -16.56 -10.60
C SER A 489 3.09 -17.62 -9.90
N ALA A 490 3.31 -18.91 -10.20
CA ALA A 490 2.60 -20.02 -9.55
C ALA A 490 2.92 -20.16 -8.05
N SER A 491 4.18 -19.93 -7.66
CA SER A 491 4.62 -19.85 -6.27
C SER A 491 3.96 -18.68 -5.57
N THR A 492 3.90 -17.50 -6.18
CA THR A 492 3.17 -16.34 -5.63
C THR A 492 1.70 -16.67 -5.45
N VAL A 493 1.04 -17.31 -6.43
CA VAL A 493 -0.37 -17.75 -6.31
C VAL A 493 -0.59 -18.66 -5.09
N ILE A 494 0.32 -19.58 -4.79
CA ILE A 494 0.20 -20.41 -3.58
C ILE A 494 0.60 -19.64 -2.30
N HIS A 495 1.66 -18.84 -2.35
CA HIS A 495 2.18 -18.04 -1.24
C HIS A 495 1.11 -17.09 -0.68
N GLU A 496 0.57 -16.22 -1.54
CA GLU A 496 -0.37 -15.19 -1.13
C GLU A 496 -1.60 -15.80 -0.47
N ILE A 497 -2.22 -16.78 -1.13
CA ILE A 497 -3.43 -17.45 -0.63
C ILE A 497 -3.19 -18.20 0.68
N MET A 498 -1.96 -18.65 0.96
CA MET A 498 -1.64 -19.27 2.24
C MET A 498 -1.70 -18.27 3.42
N HIS A 499 -1.55 -16.95 3.22
CA HIS A 499 -1.69 -15.98 4.32
C HIS A 499 -3.07 -16.07 4.99
N SER A 500 -4.13 -16.38 4.23
CA SER A 500 -5.49 -16.59 4.77
C SER A 500 -5.64 -17.84 5.65
N PHE A 501 -4.65 -18.73 5.67
CA PHE A 501 -4.62 -19.95 6.51
C PHE A 501 -3.54 -19.88 7.60
N GLY A 502 -2.87 -18.73 7.74
CA GLY A 502 -1.96 -18.40 8.84
C GLY A 502 -2.69 -17.86 10.08
N LEU A 503 -2.06 -18.00 11.25
CA LEU A 503 -2.57 -17.50 12.54
C LEU A 503 -1.98 -16.12 12.92
N HIS A 504 -0.91 -15.70 12.24
CA HIS A 504 -0.10 -14.52 12.54
C HIS A 504 0.19 -13.64 11.30
N GLY A 505 -0.47 -13.90 10.16
CA GLY A 505 -0.34 -13.12 8.92
C GLY A 505 1.09 -13.11 8.38
N ASN A 506 1.66 -11.94 8.09
CA ASN A 506 3.05 -11.81 7.62
C ASN A 506 4.10 -12.37 8.60
N MET A 507 3.75 -12.73 9.83
CA MET A 507 4.67 -13.46 10.72
C MET A 507 4.68 -14.98 10.46
N ASP A 508 3.82 -15.53 9.61
CA ASP A 508 3.81 -16.93 9.19
C ASP A 508 4.72 -17.24 7.99
N HIS A 509 5.58 -16.31 7.61
CA HIS A 509 6.68 -16.58 6.69
C HIS A 509 7.62 -17.66 7.24
N TYR A 510 8.21 -18.44 6.35
CA TYR A 510 9.15 -19.50 6.68
C TYR A 510 10.40 -18.94 7.38
N GLY A 511 10.76 -19.52 8.53
CA GLY A 511 11.96 -19.13 9.29
C GLY A 511 11.79 -17.91 10.20
N THR A 512 10.60 -17.31 10.29
CA THR A 512 10.29 -16.34 11.36
C THR A 512 10.27 -17.01 12.73
N GLN A 513 10.27 -16.20 13.80
CA GLN A 513 10.11 -16.73 15.15
C GLN A 513 8.71 -17.36 15.36
N ASN A 514 7.63 -16.74 14.89
CA ASN A 514 6.28 -17.29 15.02
C ASN A 514 6.15 -18.64 14.30
N CYS A 515 6.63 -18.74 13.05
CA CYS A 515 6.70 -20.00 12.33
C CYS A 515 7.48 -21.06 13.11
N THR A 516 8.65 -20.68 13.63
CA THR A 516 9.51 -21.55 14.44
C THR A 516 8.82 -22.04 15.72
N ASP A 517 8.06 -21.17 16.39
CA ASP A 517 7.35 -21.49 17.62
C ASP A 517 6.11 -22.37 17.38
N GLU A 518 5.34 -22.13 16.32
CA GLU A 518 4.24 -23.03 15.92
C GLU A 518 4.77 -24.42 15.54
N MET A 519 5.81 -24.49 14.69
CA MET A 519 6.42 -25.75 14.30
C MET A 519 7.04 -26.50 15.49
N LYS A 520 7.57 -25.79 16.49
CA LYS A 520 8.10 -26.41 17.72
C LYS A 520 7.01 -26.96 18.66
N LYS A 521 5.75 -26.50 18.58
CA LYS A 521 4.61 -27.15 19.27
C LYS A 521 4.30 -28.52 18.67
N LEU A 522 4.42 -28.66 17.35
CA LEU A 522 4.22 -29.93 16.63
C LEU A 522 5.42 -30.88 16.76
N ASN A 523 6.64 -30.33 16.65
CA ASN A 523 7.90 -31.05 16.79
C ASN A 523 8.95 -30.16 17.48
N ASN A 524 9.20 -30.39 18.77
CA ASN A 524 10.14 -29.63 19.59
C ASN A 524 11.64 -29.74 19.14
N SER A 525 11.96 -30.49 18.08
CA SER A 525 13.28 -30.45 17.43
C SER A 525 13.23 -30.00 15.96
N TRP A 526 12.16 -29.31 15.55
CA TRP A 526 12.12 -28.58 14.29
C TRP A 526 12.99 -27.33 14.38
N GLU A 527 13.77 -27.05 13.33
CA GLU A 527 14.50 -25.81 13.11
C GLU A 527 14.40 -25.49 11.62
N ALA A 528 14.43 -24.21 11.24
CA ALA A 528 14.38 -23.82 9.84
C ALA A 528 15.65 -24.28 9.09
N VAL A 529 15.45 -24.86 7.91
CA VAL A 529 16.49 -25.18 6.93
C VAL A 529 16.31 -24.28 5.72
N ASP A 530 17.34 -23.51 5.35
CA ASP A 530 17.28 -22.49 4.29
C ASP A 530 16.72 -23.02 2.96
N ASN A 531 17.14 -24.22 2.54
CA ASN A 531 16.73 -24.83 1.27
C ASN A 531 15.23 -25.19 1.21
N ASP A 532 14.60 -25.43 2.35
CA ASP A 532 13.19 -25.82 2.40
C ASP A 532 12.26 -24.60 2.27
N ALA A 533 12.79 -23.37 2.42
CA ALA A 533 12.03 -22.14 2.23
C ALA A 533 11.42 -22.05 0.82
N GLU A 534 12.15 -22.41 -0.23
CA GLU A 534 11.61 -22.42 -1.60
C GLU A 534 10.55 -23.52 -1.80
N ILE A 535 10.69 -24.66 -1.11
CA ILE A 535 9.76 -25.80 -1.19
C ILE A 535 8.40 -25.42 -0.59
N TYR A 536 8.40 -24.65 0.50
CA TYR A 536 7.21 -24.13 1.15
C TYR A 536 6.81 -22.73 0.67
N ASN A 537 7.33 -22.24 -0.47
CA ASN A 537 7.02 -20.93 -1.07
C ASN A 537 7.19 -19.75 -0.08
N VAL A 538 8.19 -19.82 0.80
CA VAL A 538 8.44 -18.88 1.92
C VAL A 538 7.30 -18.80 2.96
N MET A 539 6.38 -19.76 3.00
CA MET A 539 5.34 -19.88 4.04
C MET A 539 5.66 -20.98 5.06
N CYS A 540 5.15 -20.86 6.28
CA CYS A 540 5.42 -21.85 7.32
C CYS A 540 4.69 -23.19 7.05
N PRO A 541 5.31 -24.37 7.28
CA PRO A 541 4.70 -25.65 6.91
C PRO A 541 3.33 -25.91 7.53
N TYR A 542 3.08 -25.42 8.76
CA TYR A 542 1.78 -25.62 9.43
C TYR A 542 0.61 -24.92 8.72
N VAL A 543 0.87 -23.90 7.91
CA VAL A 543 -0.15 -23.16 7.14
C VAL A 543 -0.77 -24.06 6.07
N TYR A 544 0.04 -24.92 5.45
CA TYR A 544 -0.43 -25.96 4.52
C TYR A 544 -1.24 -27.07 5.22
N ASP A 545 -0.90 -27.39 6.47
CA ASP A 545 -1.73 -28.27 7.31
C ASP A 545 -3.05 -27.59 7.69
N ASN A 546 -3.06 -26.29 8.02
CA ASN A 546 -4.28 -25.52 8.29
C ASN A 546 -5.21 -25.53 7.07
N PHE A 547 -4.73 -25.14 5.90
CA PHE A 547 -5.47 -25.22 4.63
C PHE A 547 -6.07 -26.62 4.40
N ALA A 548 -5.25 -27.67 4.58
CA ALA A 548 -5.68 -29.05 4.35
C ALA A 548 -6.71 -29.56 5.39
N ASN A 549 -6.75 -28.98 6.59
CA ASN A 549 -7.72 -29.28 7.65
C ASN A 549 -8.96 -28.37 7.61
N GLY A 550 -8.88 -27.21 6.96
CA GLY A 550 -9.99 -26.27 6.77
C GLY A 550 -11.06 -26.75 5.77
N TYR A 551 -10.80 -27.82 5.02
CA TYR A 551 -11.70 -28.33 3.98
C TYR A 551 -13.02 -28.91 4.53
N ARG A 552 -14.15 -28.32 4.10
CA ARG A 552 -15.54 -28.64 4.44
C ARG A 552 -16.40 -28.78 3.17
N PRO A 553 -16.44 -29.97 2.53
CA PRO A 553 -17.25 -30.23 1.32
C PRO A 553 -18.74 -30.55 1.60
#